data_AF-A0A4Z0MZ10-F1
#
_entry.id   AF-A0A4Z0MZ10-F1
#
_cell.length_a   1.000
_cell.length_b   1.000
_cell.length_c   1.000
_cell.angle_alpha   90.00
_cell.angle_beta   90.00
_cell.angle_gamma   90.00
#
_symmetry.space_group_name_H-M   'P 1'
#
loop_
_entity.id
_entity.type
_entity.pdbx_description
1 polymer ?
#
loop_
_entity_poly.entity_id
_entity_poly.type
_entity_poly.pdbx_seq_one_letter_code
_entity_poly.pdbx_strand_id
1 'polypeptide(L)'
;MDDIPVDPHEAVTRSRDKQVGLRLPLAVDQRIDALLARATEAGERTNRKELIAALLATAELSGEELGRMLRQYRTSKVGDVLLDRDDSEADVIQLVSHKPGPRIAR
;
A
#
# COMPACT_ATOMS: atom_id res chain seq x y z
N MET A 1 23.59 5.50 -12.85
CA MET A 1 22.24 5.98 -12.52
C MET A 1 21.83 6.70 -13.78
N ASP A 2 20.91 6.13 -14.55
CA ASP A 2 20.61 6.66 -15.87
C ASP A 2 19.50 7.70 -15.70
N ASP A 3 19.79 8.94 -16.07
CA ASP A 3 18.80 10.01 -16.06
C ASP A 3 17.81 9.76 -17.19
N ILE A 4 16.56 9.48 -16.82
CA ILE A 4 15.47 9.30 -17.77
C ILE A 4 14.73 10.63 -17.87
N PRO A 5 14.74 11.32 -19.02
CA PRO A 5 13.95 12.53 -19.19
C PRO A 5 12.45 12.18 -19.13
N VAL A 6 11.68 12.96 -18.36
CA VAL A 6 10.23 12.82 -18.17
C VAL A 6 9.60 14.18 -18.43
N ASP A 7 8.46 14.19 -19.13
CA ASP A 7 7.66 15.40 -19.33
C ASP A 7 6.88 15.72 -18.05
N PRO A 8 7.03 16.92 -17.44
CA PRO A 8 6.30 17.28 -16.23
C PRO A 8 4.78 17.35 -16.39
N HIS A 9 4.26 17.38 -17.63
CA HIS A 9 2.83 17.38 -17.93
C HIS A 9 2.28 15.97 -18.24
N GLU A 10 3.13 14.93 -18.23
CA GLU A 10 2.69 13.56 -18.40
C GLU A 10 1.86 13.08 -17.20
N ALA A 11 0.74 12.41 -17.46
CA ALA A 11 -0.04 11.77 -16.41
C ALA A 11 0.77 10.65 -15.73
N VAL A 12 0.84 10.63 -14.40
CA VAL A 12 1.59 9.62 -13.63
C VAL A 12 1.18 8.19 -13.97
N THR A 13 -0.10 7.96 -14.29
CA THR A 13 -0.63 6.64 -14.70
C THR A 13 -0.12 6.16 -16.06
N ARG A 14 0.40 7.08 -16.88
CA ARG A 14 1.00 6.80 -18.20
C ARG A 14 2.53 6.87 -18.20
N SER A 15 3.11 7.44 -17.14
CA SER A 15 4.55 7.56 -17.02
C SER A 15 5.25 6.22 -16.91
N ARG A 16 6.53 6.22 -17.25
CA ARG A 16 7.39 5.04 -17.13
C ARG A 16 7.40 4.54 -15.70
N ASP A 17 7.24 3.24 -15.52
CA ASP A 17 7.29 2.61 -14.20
C ASP A 17 8.65 1.94 -13.93
N LYS A 18 8.95 1.83 -12.65
CA LYS A 18 10.06 1.02 -12.15
C LYS A 18 9.48 0.01 -11.18
N GLN A 19 9.83 -1.26 -11.35
CA GLN A 19 9.42 -2.30 -10.41
C GLN A 19 10.04 -2.04 -9.04
N VAL A 20 9.21 -2.02 -8.00
CA VAL A 20 9.64 -1.89 -6.60
C VAL A 20 9.37 -3.22 -5.88
N GLY A 21 10.44 -3.86 -5.38
CA GLY A 21 10.33 -5.09 -4.60
C GLY A 21 10.27 -4.78 -3.10
N LEU A 22 9.07 -4.75 -2.51
CA LEU A 22 8.88 -4.53 -1.08
C LEU A 22 8.53 -5.83 -0.35
N ARG A 23 9.03 -5.98 0.88
CA ARG A 23 8.51 -6.95 1.86
C ARG A 23 7.75 -6.18 2.93
N LEU A 24 6.48 -6.49 3.10
CA LEU A 24 5.60 -5.84 4.05
C LEU A 24 5.18 -6.84 5.14
N PRO A 25 4.94 -6.38 6.39
CA PRO A 25 4.20 -7.19 7.35
C PRO A 25 2.83 -7.59 6.80
N LEU A 26 2.39 -8.82 7.08
CA LEU A 26 1.12 -9.35 6.56
C LEU A 26 -0.09 -8.47 6.92
N ALA A 27 -0.09 -7.84 8.11
CA ALA A 27 -1.16 -6.93 8.52
C ALA A 27 -1.26 -5.69 7.61
N VAL A 28 -0.13 -5.18 7.12
CA VAL A 28 -0.09 -4.06 6.18
C VAL A 28 -0.57 -4.53 4.80
N ASP A 29 -0.17 -5.73 4.39
CA ASP A 29 -0.63 -6.34 3.13
C ASP A 29 -2.16 -6.46 3.08
N GLN A 30 -2.76 -6.97 4.16
CA GLN A 30 -4.20 -7.09 4.33
C GLN A 30 -4.91 -5.74 4.42
N ARG A 31 -4.29 -4.74 5.08
CA ARG A 31 -4.81 -3.37 5.08
C ARG A 31 -4.91 -2.80 3.66
N ILE A 32 -3.93 -3.09 2.79
CA ILE A 32 -3.97 -2.65 1.39
C ILE A 32 -5.14 -3.31 0.66
N ASP A 33 -5.41 -4.59 0.91
CA ASP A 33 -6.55 -5.29 0.28
C ASP A 33 -7.90 -4.72 0.77
N ALA A 34 -8.03 -4.42 2.05
CA ALA A 34 -9.21 -3.75 2.59
C ALA A 34 -9.44 -2.35 1.96
N LEU A 35 -8.37 -1.57 1.79
CA LEU A 35 -8.43 -0.27 1.11
C LEU A 35 -8.82 -0.43 -0.38
N LEU A 36 -8.30 -1.45 -1.06
CA LEU A 36 -8.64 -1.75 -2.44
C LEU A 36 -10.11 -2.16 -2.60
N ALA A 37 -10.61 -2.98 -1.67
CA ALA A 37 -12.02 -3.36 -1.64
C ALA A 37 -12.93 -2.13 -1.49
N ARG A 38 -12.62 -1.23 -0.53
CA ARG A 38 -13.36 0.04 -0.34
C ARG A 38 -13.33 0.93 -1.58
N ALA A 39 -12.19 1.05 -2.27
CA ALA A 39 -12.11 1.80 -3.52
C ALA A 39 -12.97 1.17 -4.63
N THR A 40 -12.95 -0.17 -4.72
CA THR A 40 -13.75 -0.92 -5.70
C THR A 40 -15.25 -0.76 -5.43
N GLU A 41 -15.66 -0.82 -4.16
CA GLU A 41 -17.05 -0.58 -3.72
C GLU A 41 -17.53 0.85 -4.02
N ALA A 42 -16.62 1.83 -3.96
CA ALA A 42 -16.89 3.21 -4.37
C ALA A 42 -17.00 3.39 -5.90
N GLY A 43 -16.83 2.32 -6.69
CA GLY A 43 -16.94 2.34 -8.15
C GLY A 43 -15.62 2.55 -8.89
N GLU A 44 -14.49 2.63 -8.18
CA GLU A 44 -13.19 2.84 -8.81
C GLU A 44 -12.63 1.55 -9.40
N ARG A 45 -12.17 1.64 -10.66
CA ARG A 45 -11.49 0.53 -11.33
C ARG A 45 -9.98 0.66 -11.15
N THR A 46 -9.47 0.15 -10.03
CA THR A 46 -8.05 0.26 -9.68
C THR A 46 -7.41 -1.08 -9.30
N ASN A 47 -6.11 -1.07 -8.97
CA ASN A 47 -5.34 -2.22 -8.52
C ASN A 47 -4.38 -1.82 -7.39
N ARG A 48 -3.77 -2.80 -6.71
CA ARG A 48 -2.87 -2.54 -5.56
C ARG A 48 -1.73 -1.58 -5.88
N LYS A 49 -1.10 -1.70 -7.06
CA LYS A 49 0.02 -0.84 -7.47
C LYS A 49 -0.44 0.60 -7.61
N GLU A 50 -1.55 0.82 -8.31
CA GLU A 50 -2.12 2.15 -8.52
C GLU A 50 -2.60 2.78 -7.21
N LEU A 51 -3.27 2.01 -6.34
CA LEU A 51 -3.70 2.47 -5.02
C LEU A 51 -2.53 2.95 -4.16
N ILE A 52 -1.44 2.17 -4.07
CA ILE A 52 -0.24 2.56 -3.33
C ILE A 52 0.41 3.80 -3.97
N ALA A 53 0.52 3.84 -5.30
CA ALA A 53 1.07 4.97 -6.00
C ALA A 53 0.25 6.25 -5.78
N ALA A 54 -1.08 6.16 -5.79
CA ALA A 54 -1.97 7.26 -5.49
C ALA A 54 -1.76 7.79 -4.06
N LEU A 55 -1.74 6.90 -3.06
CA LEU A 55 -1.48 7.27 -1.66
C LEU A 55 -0.13 7.99 -1.50
N LEU A 56 0.91 7.54 -2.18
CA LEU A 56 2.24 8.17 -2.14
C LEU A 56 2.26 9.51 -2.88
N ALA A 57 1.60 9.61 -4.03
CA ALA A 57 1.57 10.81 -4.86
C ALA A 57 0.79 11.96 -4.20
N THR A 58 -0.20 11.64 -3.35
CA THR A 58 -1.01 12.64 -2.66
C THR A 58 -0.57 12.91 -1.22
N ALA A 59 0.46 12.23 -0.72
CA ALA A 59 0.93 12.41 0.64
C ALA A 59 1.78 13.70 0.77
N GLU A 60 1.13 14.81 1.09
CA GLU A 60 1.80 16.07 1.43
C GLU A 60 2.17 16.09 2.92
N LEU A 61 3.39 15.64 3.26
CA LEU A 61 3.86 15.56 4.65
C LEU A 61 5.20 16.27 4.80
N SER A 62 5.31 17.10 5.84
CA SER A 62 6.57 17.65 6.31
C SER A 62 7.49 16.56 6.88
N GLY A 63 8.79 16.87 7.00
CA GLY A 63 9.75 15.94 7.61
C GLY A 63 9.39 15.55 9.06
N GLU A 64 8.78 16.46 9.82
CA GLU A 64 8.32 16.20 11.19
C GLU A 64 7.13 15.24 11.23
N GLU A 65 6.19 15.38 10.30
CA GLU A 65 5.03 14.51 10.16
C GLU A 65 5.44 13.11 9.72
N LEU A 66 6.37 13.00 8.75
CA LEU A 66 6.98 11.73 8.37
C LEU A 66 7.66 11.06 9.58
N GLY A 67 8.38 11.84 10.38
CA GLY A 67 9.01 11.36 11.61
C GLY A 67 8.00 10.83 12.63
N ARG A 68 6.88 11.52 12.83
CA ARG A 68 5.78 11.06 13.70
C ARG A 68 5.14 9.78 13.18
N MET A 69 4.80 9.76 11.89
CA MET A 69 4.19 8.60 11.22
C MET A 69 5.07 7.35 11.35
N LEU A 70 6.39 7.48 11.14
CA LEU A 70 7.33 6.37 11.30
C LEU A 70 7.44 5.87 12.73
N ARG A 71 7.45 6.76 13.73
CA ARG A 71 7.46 6.36 15.15
C ARG A 71 6.18 5.61 15.51
N GLN A 72 5.02 6.13 15.10
CA GLN A 72 3.74 5.48 15.31
C GLN A 72 3.69 4.09 14.65
N TYR A 73 4.11 3.98 13.40
CA TYR A 73 4.18 2.70 12.69
C TYR A 73 5.05 1.68 13.44
N ARG A 74 6.23 2.08 13.92
CA ARG A 74 7.16 1.20 14.66
C ARG A 74 6.60 0.70 15.99
N THR A 75 5.66 1.42 16.60
CA THR A 75 5.02 1.03 17.86
C THR A 75 3.63 0.43 17.68
N SER A 76 3.08 0.41 16.46
CA SER A 76 1.74 -0.10 16.17
C SER A 76 1.69 -1.62 16.33
N LYS A 77 0.59 -2.12 16.88
CA LYS A 77 0.29 -3.55 16.96
C LYS A 77 -0.46 -3.98 15.71
N VAL A 78 -0.47 -5.29 15.44
CA VAL A 78 -1.20 -5.88 14.30
C VAL A 78 -2.66 -5.42 14.26
N GLY A 79 -3.34 -5.39 15.41
CA GLY A 79 -4.74 -4.96 15.52
C GLY A 79 -4.97 -3.49 15.16
N ASP A 80 -3.99 -2.60 15.39
CA ASP A 80 -4.11 -1.16 15.09
C ASP A 80 -4.05 -0.88 13.58
N VAL A 81 -3.50 -1.82 12.81
CA VAL A 81 -3.27 -1.70 11.36
C VAL A 81 -4.47 -2.21 10.55
N LEU A 82 -5.23 -3.17 11.09
CA LEU A 82 -6.37 -3.77 10.40
C LEU A 82 -7.59 -2.84 10.42
N LEU A 83 -8.31 -2.75 9.30
CA LEU A 83 -9.42 -1.80 9.12
C LEU A 83 -10.81 -2.38 9.43
N ASP A 84 -10.97 -3.69 9.27
CA ASP A 84 -12.25 -4.39 9.37
C ASP A 84 -12.14 -5.51 10.41
N ARG A 85 -11.58 -5.18 11.59
CA ARG A 85 -11.53 -6.12 12.71
C ARG A 85 -12.92 -6.16 13.34
N ASP A 86 -13.57 -7.31 13.28
CA ASP A 86 -14.71 -7.56 14.16
C ASP A 86 -14.19 -7.52 15.61
N ASP A 87 -14.75 -6.63 16.43
CA ASP A 87 -14.42 -6.50 17.86
C ASP A 87 -14.82 -7.74 18.69
N SER A 88 -15.30 -8.81 18.04
CA SER A 88 -15.60 -10.09 18.68
C SER A 88 -14.31 -10.78 19.13
N GLU A 89 -13.95 -10.59 20.40
CA GLU A 89 -13.29 -11.47 21.41
C GLU A 89 -12.34 -12.61 20.96
N ALA A 90 -11.79 -12.60 19.75
CA ALA A 90 -10.81 -13.59 19.32
C ALA A 90 -9.42 -13.15 19.77
N ASP A 91 -8.82 -13.90 20.70
CA ASP A 91 -7.41 -13.78 21.10
C ASP A 91 -6.42 -14.04 19.92
N VAL A 92 -6.94 -14.50 18.77
CA VAL A 92 -6.15 -14.86 17.59
C VAL A 92 -6.69 -14.15 16.35
N ILE A 93 -5.81 -13.42 15.66
CA ILE A 93 -6.09 -12.76 14.38
C ILE A 93 -5.54 -13.63 13.25
N GLN A 94 -6.40 -14.03 12.30
CA GLN A 94 -5.95 -14.71 11.10
C GLN A 94 -5.49 -13.69 10.05
N LEU A 95 -4.21 -13.73 9.72
CA LEU A 95 -3.64 -12.95 8.62
C LEU A 95 -3.55 -13.83 7.38
N VAL A 96 -4.09 -13.34 6.27
CA VAL A 96 -3.98 -14.04 4.99
C VAL A 96 -2.59 -13.80 4.41
N SER A 97 -1.87 -14.87 4.10
CA SER A 97 -0.61 -14.81 3.36
C SER A 97 -0.85 -15.20 1.91
N HIS A 98 -0.79 -14.24 1.01
CA HIS A 98 -0.88 -14.51 -0.42
C HIS A 98 0.43 -15.08 -0.96
N LYS A 99 0.35 -16.12 -1.80
CA LYS A 99 1.53 -16.60 -2.53
C LYS A 99 2.00 -15.51 -3.51
N PRO A 100 3.31 -15.38 -3.76
CA PRO A 100 3.80 -14.53 -4.84
C PRO A 100 3.06 -14.88 -6.13
N GLY A 101 2.65 -13.85 -6.88
CA GLY A 101 1.99 -14.05 -8.17
C GLY A 101 2.82 -14.93 -9.11
N PRO A 102 2.21 -15.55 -10.14
CA PRO A 102 2.91 -16.42 -11.08
C PRO A 102 4.14 -15.71 -11.64
N ARG A 103 5.32 -16.31 -11.45
CA ARG A 103 6.54 -15.84 -12.10
C ARG A 103 6.50 -16.35 -13.53
N ILE A 104 6.18 -15.49 -14.48
CA ILE A 104 6.40 -15.78 -15.90
C ILE A 104 7.93 -15.80 -16.07
N ALA A 105 8.49 -17.00 -16.19
CA ALA A 105 9.86 -17.14 -16.65
C ALA A 105 9.91 -16.63 -18.09
N ARG A 106 10.67 -15.55 -18.32
CA ARG A 106 10.96 -15.01 -19.64
C ARG A 106 12.34 -15.47 -20.07
#